data_AF-A0A6B2SAN4-F1
#
_entry.id   AF-A0A6B2SAN4-F1
#
_cell.length_a   1.000
_cell.length_b   1.000
_cell.length_c   1.000
_cell.angle_alpha   90.00
_cell.angle_beta   90.00
_cell.angle_gamma   90.00
#
_symmetry.space_group_name_H-M   'P 1'
#
loop_
_entity.id
_entity.type
_entity.pdbx_description
1 polymer ?
#
loop_
_entity_poly.entity_id
_entity_poly.type
_entity_poly.pdbx_seq_one_letter_code
_entity_poly.pdbx_strand_id
1 'polypeptide(L)'
;MRQTAETQGASGAGSAALTRQAVVFLPAALPRDGRFAFWDPEGEAAGPDELVVVRRHGTAARRSTVPAVLLPLTEALPLLVAARHSPVAHPAARCWSAAAG
;
A
#
# COMPACT_ATOMS: atom_id res chain seq x y z
N MET A 1 24.34 -11.78 -23.95
CA MET A 1 24.25 -10.87 -22.78
C MET A 1 23.43 -9.63 -23.15
N ARG A 2 22.10 -9.70 -23.00
CA ARG A 2 21.19 -8.56 -23.19
C ARG A 2 19.93 -8.75 -22.32
N GLN A 3 20.00 -8.45 -21.03
CA GLN A 3 18.82 -8.33 -20.16
C GLN A 3 19.22 -7.69 -18.83
N THR A 4 18.87 -6.42 -18.60
CA THR A 4 18.82 -5.81 -17.23
C THR A 4 18.13 -4.43 -17.14
N ALA A 5 17.74 -3.77 -18.23
CA ALA A 5 17.21 -2.39 -18.12
C ALA A 5 15.67 -2.27 -17.98
N GLU A 6 14.88 -3.27 -18.36
CA GLU A 6 13.42 -3.09 -18.50
C GLU A 6 12.60 -3.41 -17.23
N THR A 7 13.11 -4.23 -16.31
CA THR A 7 12.37 -4.65 -15.09
C THR A 7 12.26 -3.53 -14.04
N GLN A 8 13.18 -2.57 -14.03
CA GLN A 8 13.20 -1.48 -13.05
C GLN A 8 12.15 -0.40 -13.33
N GLY A 9 11.81 -0.15 -14.60
CA GLY A 9 10.77 0.83 -14.98
C GLY A 9 9.36 0.40 -14.53
N ALA A 10 9.04 -0.89 -14.65
CA ALA A 10 7.77 -1.45 -14.20
C ALA A 10 7.65 -1.48 -12.67
N SER A 11 8.73 -1.84 -11.95
CA SER A 11 8.73 -1.81 -10.47
C SER A 11 8.63 -0.40 -9.90
N GLY A 12 9.25 0.59 -10.56
CA GLY A 12 9.13 2.02 -10.20
C GLY A 12 7.74 2.60 -10.49
N ALA A 13 7.13 2.22 -11.63
CA ALA A 13 5.76 2.60 -11.96
C ALA A 13 4.74 1.95 -11.01
N GLY A 14 4.93 0.68 -10.66
CA GLY A 14 4.15 -0.03 -9.64
C GLY A 14 4.31 0.63 -8.26
N SER A 15 5.54 0.97 -7.87
CA SER A 15 5.84 1.72 -6.65
C SER A 15 5.09 3.06 -6.59
N ALA A 16 5.15 3.85 -7.66
CA ALA A 16 4.43 5.13 -7.76
C ALA A 16 2.91 4.95 -7.69
N ALA A 17 2.37 3.90 -8.32
CA ALA A 17 0.95 3.56 -8.23
C ALA A 17 0.53 3.18 -6.80
N LEU A 18 1.34 2.39 -6.09
CA LEU A 18 1.10 2.02 -4.69
C LEU A 18 1.09 3.24 -3.75
N THR A 19 1.90 4.28 -3.99
CA THR A 19 1.87 5.49 -3.15
C THR A 19 0.55 6.26 -3.21
N ARG A 20 -0.27 6.04 -4.26
CA ARG A 20 -1.61 6.65 -4.41
C ARG A 20 -2.72 5.86 -3.73
N GLN A 21 -2.42 4.66 -3.24
CA GLN A 21 -3.40 3.78 -2.59
C GLN A 21 -3.48 4.06 -1.09
N ALA A 22 -4.62 3.72 -0.48
CA ALA A 22 -4.73 3.68 0.97
C ALA A 22 -3.83 2.57 1.53
N VAL A 23 -3.31 2.76 2.74
CA VAL A 23 -2.36 1.83 3.34
C VAL A 23 -2.54 1.69 4.85
N VAL A 24 -2.41 0.46 5.33
CA VAL A 24 -2.54 0.07 6.74
C VAL A 24 -1.51 -1.01 7.08
N PHE A 25 -1.03 -0.99 8.32
CA PHE A 25 -0.18 -2.04 8.86
C PHE A 25 -1.01 -3.23 9.35
N LEU A 26 -0.61 -4.43 8.96
CA LEU A 26 -1.15 -5.70 9.40
C LEU A 26 -0.14 -6.35 10.38
N PRO A 27 -0.47 -6.43 11.68
CA PRO A 27 0.43 -7.00 12.66
C PRO A 27 0.61 -8.50 12.46
N ALA A 28 1.81 -8.98 12.81
CA ALA A 28 2.15 -10.39 12.90
C ALA A 28 2.68 -10.71 14.31
N ALA A 29 2.94 -11.99 14.57
CA ALA A 29 3.49 -12.43 15.86
C ALA A 29 4.83 -11.75 16.20
N LEU A 30 5.64 -11.45 15.18
CA LEU A 30 6.86 -10.67 15.31
C LEU A 30 6.69 -9.35 14.56
N PRO A 31 7.08 -8.19 15.15
CA PRO A 31 6.87 -6.89 14.50
C PRO A 31 7.44 -6.79 13.09
N ARG A 32 8.62 -7.39 12.86
CA ARG A 32 9.32 -7.42 11.57
C ARG A 32 8.65 -8.28 10.50
N ASP A 33 7.79 -9.20 10.92
CA ASP A 33 7.02 -10.07 10.03
C ASP A 33 5.67 -9.43 9.65
N GLY A 34 5.37 -8.25 10.21
CA GLY A 34 4.22 -7.45 9.85
C GLY A 34 4.27 -7.00 8.39
N ARG A 35 3.10 -6.72 7.83
CA ARG A 35 2.93 -6.35 6.41
C ARG A 35 2.21 -5.02 6.28
N PHE A 36 2.36 -4.36 5.15
CA PHE A 36 1.51 -3.25 4.77
C PHE A 36 0.57 -3.71 3.66
N ALA A 37 -0.72 -3.44 3.85
CA ALA A 37 -1.72 -3.67 2.82
C ALA A 37 -2.01 -2.35 2.11
N PHE A 38 -1.84 -2.34 0.78
CA PHE A 38 -2.21 -1.23 -0.09
C PHE A 38 -3.52 -1.58 -0.83
N TRP A 39 -4.50 -0.69 -0.80
CA TRP A 39 -5.78 -0.90 -1.49
C TRP A 39 -6.38 0.41 -2.03
N ASP A 40 -7.25 0.30 -3.03
CA ASP A 40 -8.07 1.43 -3.50
C ASP A 40 -9.35 1.53 -2.65
N PRO A 41 -9.61 2.66 -1.96
CA PRO A 41 -10.87 2.88 -1.23
C PRO A 41 -12.14 2.73 -2.07
N GLU A 42 -12.05 2.99 -3.38
CA GLU A 42 -13.17 2.85 -4.32
C GLU A 42 -13.38 1.40 -4.78
N GLY A 43 -12.43 0.50 -4.48
CA GLY A 43 -12.56 -0.94 -4.70
C GLY A 43 -12.05 -1.44 -6.06
N GLU A 44 -11.34 -0.61 -6.82
CA GLU A 44 -10.62 -1.03 -8.03
C GLU A 44 -9.47 -1.99 -7.68
N ALA A 45 -9.01 -2.75 -8.68
CA ALA A 45 -8.02 -3.80 -8.47
C ALA A 45 -6.65 -3.24 -8.04
N ALA A 46 -6.32 -3.39 -6.76
CA ALA A 46 -5.01 -3.02 -6.23
C ALA A 46 -3.98 -4.15 -6.38
N GLY A 47 -4.38 -5.42 -6.27
CA GLY A 47 -3.49 -6.58 -6.29
C GLY A 47 -4.23 -7.91 -6.08
N PRO A 48 -3.49 -9.04 -5.99
CA PRO A 48 -4.06 -10.37 -5.89
C PRO A 48 -4.51 -10.78 -4.47
N ASP A 49 -4.12 -10.03 -3.44
CA ASP A 49 -4.48 -10.33 -2.06
C ASP A 49 -5.86 -9.74 -1.70
N GLU A 50 -6.41 -10.14 -0.56
CA GLU A 50 -7.68 -9.60 -0.04
C GLU A 50 -7.49 -8.93 1.32
N LEU A 51 -8.17 -7.81 1.52
CA LEU A 51 -8.25 -7.09 2.79
C LEU A 51 -9.72 -6.88 3.18
N VAL A 52 -10.05 -7.19 4.44
CA VAL A 52 -11.37 -6.84 4.99
C VAL A 52 -11.30 -5.47 5.63
N VAL A 53 -12.06 -4.53 5.08
CA VAL A 53 -12.17 -3.15 5.60
C VAL A 53 -13.57 -2.88 6.12
N VAL A 54 -13.66 -2.04 7.13
CA VAL A 54 -14.94 -1.48 7.58
C VAL A 54 -15.07 -0.10 6.96
N ARG A 55 -16.06 0.06 6.07
CA ARG A 55 -16.32 1.32 5.38
C ARG A 55 -17.68 1.86 5.78
N ARG A 56 -17.79 3.19 5.83
CA ARG A 56 -19.08 3.85 5.99
C ARG A 56 -19.99 3.50 4.81
N HIS A 57 -21.23 3.15 5.11
CA HIS A 57 -22.28 2.87 4.15
C HIS A 57 -23.56 3.58 4.60
N GLY A 58 -23.79 4.77 4.03
CA GLY A 58 -24.85 5.67 4.49
C GLY A 58 -24.63 6.11 5.94
N THR A 59 -25.56 5.73 6.82
CA THR A 59 -25.51 6.00 8.27
C THR A 59 -24.91 4.86 9.09
N ALA A 60 -24.61 3.71 8.46
CA ALA A 60 -24.05 2.54 9.12
C ALA A 60 -22.62 2.25 8.64
N ALA A 61 -21.96 1.28 9.28
CA ALA A 61 -20.69 0.73 8.82
C ALA A 61 -20.92 -0.68 8.26
N ARG A 62 -20.28 -1.00 7.12
CA ARG A 62 -20.36 -2.33 6.49
C ARG A 62 -18.96 -2.88 6.27
N ARG A 63 -18.79 -4.18 6.53
CA ARG A 63 -17.59 -4.92 6.16
C ARG A 63 -17.58 -5.17 4.65
N SER A 64 -16.45 -4.94 4.01
CA SER A 64 -16.22 -5.22 2.60
C SER A 64 -14.87 -5.89 2.45
N THR A 65 -14.82 -6.92 1.61
CA THR A 65 -13.55 -7.46 1.11
C THR A 65 -13.14 -6.62 -0.09
N VAL A 66 -11.89 -6.17 -0.12
CA VAL A 66 -11.31 -5.40 -1.22
C VAL A 66 -10.00 -6.05 -1.69
N PRO A 67 -9.67 -5.97 -2.98
CA PRO A 67 -8.36 -6.36 -3.47
C PRO A 67 -7.25 -5.52 -2.81
N ALA A 68 -6.11 -6.14 -2.56
CA ALA A 68 -4.97 -5.49 -1.93
C ALA A 68 -3.64 -6.03 -2.48
N VAL A 69 -2.57 -5.26 -2.25
CA VAL A 69 -1.19 -5.75 -2.34
C VAL A 69 -0.63 -5.80 -0.93
N LEU A 70 -0.17 -6.97 -0.50
CA LEU A 70 0.54 -7.15 0.75
C LEU A 70 2.04 -7.11 0.53
N LEU A 71 2.71 -6.08 1.07
CA LEU A 71 4.17 -6.00 1.07
C LEU A 71 4.74 -6.25 2.45
N PRO A 72 5.86 -6.99 2.56
CA PRO A 72 6.61 -7.05 3.81
C PRO A 72 7.14 -5.66 4.17
N LEU A 73 7.38 -5.46 5.47
CA LEU A 73 7.88 -4.18 6.02
C LEU A 73 9.10 -3.64 5.25
N THR A 74 10.04 -4.51 4.89
CA THR A 74 11.28 -4.16 4.17
C THR A 74 11.04 -3.59 2.78
N GLU A 75 9.97 -4.00 2.10
CA GLU A 75 9.62 -3.52 0.76
C GLU A 75 8.72 -2.28 0.82
N ALA A 76 7.84 -2.20 1.83
CA ALA A 76 6.90 -1.08 1.97
C ALA A 76 7.58 0.20 2.45
N LEU A 77 8.54 0.11 3.39
CA LEU A 77 9.12 1.30 4.03
C LEU A 77 9.79 2.27 3.04
N PRO A 78 10.64 1.84 2.08
CA PRO A 78 11.20 2.74 1.09
C PRO A 78 10.13 3.50 0.29
N LEU A 79 8.99 2.85 -0.02
CA LEU A 79 7.87 3.45 -0.73
C LEU A 79 7.17 4.53 0.10
N LEU A 80 6.94 4.25 1.38
CA LEU A 80 6.26 5.17 2.31
C LEU A 80 7.14 6.40 2.62
N VAL A 81 8.46 6.21 2.72
CA VAL A 81 9.41 7.34 2.86
C VAL A 81 9.37 8.22 1.61
N ALA A 82 9.38 7.62 0.41
CA ALA A 82 9.27 8.38 -0.84
C ALA A 82 7.93 9.12 -0.98
N ALA A 83 6.83 8.54 -0.48
CA ALA A 83 5.49 9.13 -0.55
C ALA A 83 5.37 10.50 0.15
N ARG A 84 6.22 10.79 1.15
CA ARG A 84 6.27 12.10 1.83
C ARG A 84 6.40 13.27 0.85
N HIS A 85 7.18 13.07 -0.21
CA HIS A 85 7.51 14.10 -1.19
C HIS A 85 6.55 14.14 -2.38
N SER A 86 5.57 13.24 -2.43
CA SER A 86 4.62 13.14 -3.54
C SER A 86 3.32 13.90 -3.24
N PRO A 87 2.93 14.87 -4.08
CA PRO A 87 1.67 15.60 -3.90
C PRO A 87 0.44 14.74 -4.19
N VAL A 88 0.59 13.68 -4.98
CA VAL A 88 -0.50 12.76 -5.36
C VAL A 88 -0.61 11.56 -4.42
N ALA A 89 0.27 11.44 -3.42
CA ALA A 89 0.23 10.32 -2.48
C ALA A 89 -1.03 10.37 -1.61
N HIS A 90 -1.60 9.19 -1.34
CA HIS A 90 -2.76 9.08 -0.47
C HIS A 90 -2.44 9.60 0.93
N PRO A 91 -3.37 10.29 1.63
CA PRO A 91 -3.14 10.79 2.97
C PRO A 91 -2.66 9.71 3.96
N ALA A 92 -3.19 8.48 3.86
CA ALA A 92 -2.73 7.35 4.67
C ALA A 92 -1.25 7.02 4.43
N ALA A 93 -0.80 6.97 3.17
CA ALA A 93 0.61 6.69 2.84
C ALA A 93 1.54 7.78 3.37
N ARG A 94 1.11 9.04 3.30
CA ARG A 94 1.86 10.17 3.88
C ARG A 94 1.90 10.13 5.41
N CYS A 95 0.82 9.71 6.06
CA CYS A 95 0.77 9.57 7.53
C CYS A 95 1.80 8.55 8.04
N TRP A 96 1.93 7.40 7.38
CA TRP A 96 2.92 6.39 7.77
C TRP A 96 4.38 6.85 7.58
N SER A 97 4.64 7.85 6.71
CA SER A 97 5.99 8.44 6.58
C SER A 97 6.48 9.16 7.85
N ALA A 98 5.60 9.50 8.79
CA ALA A 98 5.99 10.08 10.06
C ALA A 98 6.51 9.02 11.06
N ALA A 99 6.07 7.77 10.93
CA ALA A 99 6.51 6.66 11.78
C ALA A 99 7.77 5.95 11.24
N ALA A 100 8.08 6.13 9.95
CA ALA A 100 9.21 5.51 9.28
C ALA A 100 10.50 6.34 9.31
N GLY A 101 10.48 7.54 9.88
CA GLY A 101 11.59 8.50 9.89
C GLY A 101 12.04 8.91 11.28
#